data_AF-A0A1G7GSH9-F1
#
_entry.id   AF-A0A1G7GSH9-F1
#
_cell.length_a   1.000
_cell.length_b   1.000
_cell.length_c   1.000
_cell.angle_alpha   90.00
_cell.angle_beta   90.00
_cell.angle_gamma   90.00
#
_symmetry.space_group_name_H-M   'P 1'
#
loop_
_entity.id
_entity.type
_entity.pdbx_description
1 polymer ?
#
loop_
_entity_poly.entity_id
_entity_poly.type
_entity_poly.pdbx_seq_one_letter_code
_entity_poly.pdbx_strand_id
1 'polypeptide(L)'
;MILRLSSFAVALSVLAFSAAAELTPVDAQDVTVPSGQPVAFYETLMDRPAMGLTARFRFVAPELGLRIKTMPYEALEADLSALCESYALPRLGEPMPSIIVISLSERPTEFGAPDPEVAQVFEAYRPAETDAGAACEWEAF
;
A
#
# COMPACT_ATOMS: atom_id res chain seq x y z
N MET A 1 -48.53 -66.87 -16.81
CA MET A 1 -47.12 -66.75 -17.23
C MET A 1 -46.57 -65.48 -16.58
N ILE A 2 -45.52 -65.64 -15.78
CA ILE A 2 -44.87 -64.61 -14.97
C ILE A 2 -44.13 -63.63 -15.89
N LEU A 3 -44.25 -62.32 -15.65
CA LEU A 3 -43.08 -61.43 -15.69
C LEU A 3 -43.27 -60.21 -14.78
N ARG A 4 -42.26 -60.00 -13.93
CA ARG A 4 -42.12 -58.93 -12.93
C ARG A 4 -41.31 -57.76 -13.51
N LEU A 5 -41.16 -56.75 -12.64
CA LEU A 5 -40.13 -55.69 -12.58
C LEU A 5 -40.45 -54.41 -13.36
N SER A 6 -40.19 -53.20 -12.86
CA SER A 6 -39.75 -52.74 -11.54
C SER A 6 -39.86 -51.21 -11.54
N SER A 7 -40.16 -50.65 -10.38
CA SER A 7 -40.14 -49.22 -10.09
C SER A 7 -38.80 -48.57 -10.43
N PHE A 8 -38.82 -47.44 -11.11
CA PHE A 8 -37.69 -46.49 -11.17
C PHE A 8 -38.09 -45.22 -10.44
N ALA A 9 -37.70 -45.10 -9.18
CA ALA A 9 -37.73 -43.85 -8.45
C ALA A 9 -36.42 -43.09 -8.78
N VAL A 10 -36.53 -42.01 -9.54
CA VAL A 10 -35.40 -41.10 -9.81
C VAL A 10 -35.35 -40.10 -8.66
N ALA A 11 -34.43 -40.32 -7.71
CA ALA A 11 -34.10 -39.35 -6.68
C ALA A 11 -33.14 -38.31 -7.27
N LEU A 12 -33.62 -37.07 -7.43
CA LEU A 12 -32.82 -35.94 -7.91
C LEU A 12 -32.14 -35.27 -6.71
N SER A 13 -30.88 -35.63 -6.45
CA SER A 13 -30.05 -35.00 -5.43
C SER A 13 -29.55 -33.64 -5.91
N VAL A 14 -30.06 -32.56 -5.31
CA VAL A 14 -29.56 -31.19 -5.53
C VAL A 14 -28.28 -31.02 -4.71
N LEU A 15 -27.13 -30.92 -5.38
CA LEU A 15 -25.86 -30.54 -4.78
C LEU A 15 -25.83 -29.02 -4.57
N ALA A 16 -25.90 -28.58 -3.32
CA ALA A 16 -25.68 -27.19 -2.94
C ALA A 16 -24.19 -26.84 -3.09
N PHE A 17 -23.87 -25.93 -4.01
CA PHE A 17 -22.51 -25.43 -4.22
C PHE A 17 -22.27 -24.24 -3.30
N SER A 18 -21.70 -24.48 -2.11
CA SER A 18 -21.26 -23.42 -1.21
C SER A 18 -19.96 -22.83 -1.74
N ALA A 19 -20.04 -21.66 -2.38
CA ALA A 19 -18.86 -20.86 -2.71
C ALA A 19 -18.32 -20.21 -1.43
N ALA A 20 -17.35 -20.86 -0.79
CA ALA A 20 -16.51 -20.20 0.20
C ALA A 20 -15.58 -19.23 -0.56
N ALA A 21 -15.84 -17.92 -0.44
CA ALA A 21 -14.87 -16.92 -0.82
C ALA A 21 -13.67 -17.06 0.12
N GLU A 22 -12.60 -17.70 -0.35
CA GLU A 22 -11.32 -17.71 0.32
C GLU A 22 -10.81 -16.27 0.33
N LEU A 23 -10.94 -15.59 1.47
CA LEU A 23 -10.20 -14.37 1.75
C LEU A 23 -8.72 -14.78 1.85
N THR A 24 -8.03 -14.85 0.72
CA THR A 24 -6.58 -14.94 0.73
C THR A 24 -6.08 -13.72 1.49
N PRO A 25 -5.36 -13.87 2.62
CA PRO A 25 -4.70 -12.73 3.23
C PRO A 25 -3.84 -12.11 2.14
N VAL A 26 -4.12 -10.85 1.80
CA VAL A 26 -3.19 -10.04 1.02
C VAL A 26 -1.88 -10.15 1.78
N ASP A 27 -0.88 -10.74 1.12
CA ASP A 27 0.46 -10.90 1.66
C ASP A 27 0.86 -9.56 2.29
N ALA A 28 0.84 -9.51 3.62
CA ALA A 28 1.25 -8.34 4.36
C ALA A 28 2.75 -8.28 4.19
N GLN A 29 3.20 -7.75 3.07
CA GLN A 29 4.61 -7.51 2.83
C GLN A 29 5.09 -6.67 4.00
N ASP A 30 6.06 -7.19 4.75
CA ASP A 30 6.60 -6.52 5.93
C ASP A 30 7.18 -5.17 5.51
N VAL A 31 6.40 -4.10 5.74
CA VAL A 31 6.86 -2.72 5.57
C VAL A 31 7.59 -2.34 6.83
N THR A 32 8.91 -2.44 6.81
CA THR A 32 9.78 -2.07 7.93
C THR A 32 10.40 -0.71 7.69
N VAL A 33 10.52 0.09 8.75
CA VAL A 33 11.21 1.38 8.72
C VAL A 33 12.28 1.44 9.82
N PRO A 34 13.36 2.23 9.64
CA PRO A 34 14.46 2.34 10.60
C PRO A 34 14.05 2.64 12.04
N SER A 35 13.00 3.44 12.26
CA SER A 35 12.51 3.76 13.62
C SER A 35 11.82 2.59 14.33
N GLY A 36 11.57 1.50 13.60
CA GLY A 36 10.87 0.30 14.08
C GLY A 36 9.39 0.53 14.38
N GLN A 37 8.81 1.68 14.03
CA GLN A 37 7.36 1.88 14.19
C GLN A 37 6.58 0.98 13.22
N PRO A 38 5.38 0.51 13.61
CA PRO A 38 4.53 -0.25 12.71
C PRO A 38 4.07 0.63 11.55
N VAL A 39 4.30 0.17 10.32
CA VAL A 39 3.86 0.81 9.08
C VAL A 39 3.12 -0.21 8.22
N ALA A 40 2.02 0.22 7.60
CA ALA A 40 1.28 -0.57 6.63
C ALA A 40 1.09 0.22 5.34
N PHE A 41 1.25 -0.43 4.19
CA PHE A 41 0.85 0.16 2.91
C PHE A 41 -0.67 0.37 2.89
N TYR A 42 -1.10 1.54 2.39
CA TYR A 42 -2.51 1.90 2.28
C TYR A 42 -2.95 1.88 0.82
N GLU A 43 -2.33 2.70 -0.03
CA GLU A 43 -2.63 2.76 -1.46
C GLU A 43 -1.53 3.47 -2.26
N THR A 44 -1.58 3.31 -3.58
CA THR A 44 -0.80 4.11 -4.53
C THR A 44 -1.76 4.94 -5.37
N LEU A 45 -1.48 6.24 -5.50
CA LEU A 45 -2.23 7.15 -6.36
C LEU A 45 -1.31 7.74 -7.42
N MET A 46 -1.86 7.98 -8.61
CA MET A 46 -1.16 8.69 -9.69
C MET A 46 -1.88 10.00 -9.97
N ASP A 47 -1.16 11.11 -9.96
CA ASP A 47 -1.68 12.42 -10.31
C ASP A 47 -0.65 13.27 -11.09
N ARG A 48 -1.03 14.49 -11.46
CA ARG A 48 -0.19 15.40 -12.25
C ARG A 48 -0.26 16.84 -11.71
N PRO A 49 0.34 17.11 -10.53
CA PRO A 49 0.53 18.47 -10.04
C PRO A 49 1.54 19.23 -10.93
N ALA A 50 1.89 20.46 -10.54
CA ALA A 50 2.83 21.31 -11.28
C ALA A 50 4.20 20.63 -11.57
N MET A 51 4.61 19.69 -10.71
CA MET A 51 5.89 18.96 -10.80
C MET A 51 5.88 17.79 -11.81
N GLY A 52 4.80 17.60 -12.57
CA GLY A 52 4.69 16.55 -13.58
C GLY A 52 3.98 15.30 -13.07
N LEU A 53 4.24 14.15 -13.69
CA LEU A 53 3.62 12.87 -13.29
C LEU A 53 4.14 12.47 -11.91
N THR A 54 3.24 12.34 -10.95
CA THR A 54 3.57 12.03 -9.56
C THR A 54 2.94 10.69 -9.14
N ALA A 55 3.76 9.82 -8.56
CA ALA A 55 3.31 8.60 -7.90
C ALA A 55 3.31 8.83 -6.38
N ARG A 56 2.15 8.77 -5.75
CA ARG A 56 1.98 8.90 -4.29
C ARG A 56 1.83 7.53 -3.68
N PHE A 57 2.79 7.12 -2.87
CA PHE A 57 2.69 5.92 -2.05
C PHE A 57 2.28 6.33 -0.65
N ARG A 58 1.11 5.84 -0.23
CA ARG A 58 0.49 6.22 1.04
C ARG A 58 0.58 5.05 2.02
N PHE A 59 0.98 5.36 3.23
CA PHE A 59 1.19 4.42 4.32
C PHE A 59 0.48 4.89 5.58
N VAL A 60 0.07 3.92 6.41
CA VAL A 60 -0.51 4.14 7.73
C VAL A 60 0.51 3.73 8.79
N ALA A 61 0.78 4.63 9.73
CA ALA A 61 1.66 4.42 10.87
C ALA A 61 0.96 4.86 12.17
N PRO A 62 0.28 3.95 12.89
CA PRO A 62 -0.55 4.30 14.05
C PRO A 62 0.17 5.05 15.18
N GLU A 63 1.49 4.96 15.25
CA GLU A 63 2.29 5.64 16.26
C GLU A 63 2.77 7.05 15.84
N LEU A 64 2.52 7.46 14.60
CA LEU A 64 3.09 8.68 14.00
C LEU A 64 2.84 9.93 14.85
N GLY A 65 1.61 10.10 15.36
CA GLY A 65 1.25 11.26 16.20
C GLY A 65 2.08 11.37 17.48
N LEU A 66 2.54 10.24 18.04
CA LEU A 66 3.49 10.20 19.16
C LEU A 66 4.93 10.37 18.67
N ARG A 67 5.31 9.72 17.57
CA ARG A 67 6.68 9.76 17.04
C ARG A 67 7.09 11.18 16.65
N ILE A 68 6.24 11.96 15.99
CA ILE A 68 6.53 13.37 15.63
C ILE A 68 6.88 14.23 16.85
N LYS A 69 6.30 13.92 18.02
CA LYS A 69 6.51 14.69 19.26
C LYS A 69 7.76 14.25 20.03
N THR A 70 8.24 13.04 19.78
CA THR A 70 9.25 12.37 20.62
C THR A 70 10.54 12.03 19.88
N MET A 71 10.51 11.98 18.55
CA MET A 71 11.66 11.67 17.71
C MET A 71 12.26 12.92 17.07
N PRO A 72 13.59 12.93 16.83
CA PRO A 72 14.21 13.95 15.99
C PRO A 72 13.69 13.84 14.55
N TYR A 73 13.67 14.96 13.83
CA TYR A 73 13.14 15.01 12.47
C TYR A 73 13.93 14.11 11.51
N GLU A 74 15.24 13.99 11.72
CA GLU A 74 16.14 13.16 10.92
C GLU A 74 15.77 11.67 11.00
N ALA A 75 15.23 11.20 12.13
CA ALA A 75 14.74 9.83 12.25
C ALA A 75 13.43 9.62 11.49
N LEU A 76 12.59 10.65 11.41
CA LEU A 76 11.38 10.62 10.62
C LEU A 76 11.70 10.64 9.12
N GLU A 77 12.60 11.53 8.67
CA GLU A 77 13.07 11.56 7.28
C GLU A 77 13.68 10.21 6.85
N ALA A 78 14.45 9.57 7.73
CA ALA A 78 15.01 8.25 7.48
C ALA A 78 13.94 7.17 7.24
N ASP A 79 12.81 7.23 7.94
CA ASP A 79 11.66 6.35 7.68
C ASP A 79 11.07 6.59 6.29
N LEU A 80 10.84 7.84 5.91
CA LEU A 80 10.26 8.17 4.60
C LEU A 80 11.21 7.81 3.45
N SER A 81 12.52 8.03 3.62
CA SER A 81 13.53 7.64 2.63
C SER A 81 13.57 6.13 2.44
N ALA A 82 13.58 5.37 3.55
CA ALA A 82 13.56 3.91 3.50
C ALA A 82 12.30 3.37 2.80
N LEU A 83 11.13 3.98 3.03
CA LEU A 83 9.89 3.63 2.31
C LEU A 83 10.01 3.93 0.81
N CYS A 84 10.66 5.03 0.44
CA CYS A 84 10.90 5.35 -0.97
C CYS A 84 11.77 4.28 -1.65
N GLU A 85 12.95 4.02 -1.08
CA GLU A 85 13.95 3.14 -1.68
C GLU A 85 13.51 1.68 -1.70
N SER A 86 13.00 1.17 -0.57
CA SER A 86 12.70 -0.26 -0.42
C SER A 86 11.31 -0.66 -0.94
N TYR A 87 10.35 0.27 -0.92
CA TYR A 87 8.96 -0.05 -1.27
C TYR A 87 8.52 0.62 -2.58
N ALA A 88 8.62 1.95 -2.66
CA ALA A 88 8.03 2.70 -3.77
C ALA A 88 8.81 2.54 -5.08
N LEU A 89 10.12 2.76 -5.04
CA LEU A 89 10.99 2.78 -6.22
C LEU A 89 10.94 1.47 -7.03
N PRO A 90 10.99 0.27 -6.43
CA PRO A 90 10.89 -0.99 -7.18
C PRO A 90 9.50 -1.26 -7.78
N ARG A 91 8.48 -0.47 -7.40
CA ARG A 91 7.07 -0.63 -7.82
C ARG A 91 6.64 0.41 -8.83
N LEU A 92 7.55 1.25 -9.31
CA LEU A 92 7.24 2.21 -10.35
C LEU A 92 6.98 1.49 -11.68
N GLY A 93 6.04 2.04 -12.45
CA GLY A 93 5.64 1.52 -13.75
C GLY A 93 5.77 2.58 -14.84
N GLU A 94 5.44 2.19 -16.06
CA GLU A 94 5.49 3.07 -17.22
C GLU A 94 4.14 3.79 -17.45
N PRO A 95 4.13 5.09 -17.83
CA PRO A 95 5.30 5.95 -17.97
C PRO A 95 5.92 6.29 -16.62
N MET A 96 7.26 6.32 -16.58
CA MET A 96 8.02 6.65 -15.38
C MET A 96 7.58 7.99 -14.76
N PRO A 97 7.17 8.03 -13.48
CA PRO A 97 6.83 9.29 -12.80
C PRO A 97 8.06 10.16 -12.60
N SER A 98 7.87 11.47 -12.64
CA SER A 98 8.92 12.46 -12.37
C SER A 98 9.17 12.63 -10.88
N ILE A 99 8.14 12.38 -10.06
CA ILE A 99 8.16 12.54 -8.60
C ILE A 99 7.49 11.34 -7.94
N ILE A 100 8.10 10.85 -6.87
CA ILE A 100 7.52 9.96 -5.88
C ILE A 100 7.18 10.82 -4.67
N VAL A 101 5.98 10.68 -4.12
CA VAL A 101 5.65 11.26 -2.82
C VAL A 101 5.37 10.12 -1.86
N ILE A 102 6.10 10.09 -0.75
CA ILE A 102 5.82 9.19 0.35
C ILE A 102 4.93 9.95 1.33
N SER A 103 3.74 9.40 1.60
CA SER A 103 2.79 9.94 2.57
C SER A 103 2.68 8.96 3.73
N LEU A 104 3.01 9.42 4.93
CA LEU A 104 2.86 8.65 6.16
C LEU A 104 1.78 9.32 7.03
N SER A 105 0.73 8.60 7.37
CA SER A 105 -0.44 9.11 8.11
C SER A 105 -0.73 8.24 9.33
N GLU A 106 -1.18 8.82 10.44
CA GLU A 106 -1.53 8.05 11.65
C GLU A 106 -2.68 7.05 11.43
N ARG A 107 -3.61 7.40 10.54
CA ARG A 107 -4.75 6.57 10.13
C ARG A 107 -5.11 6.84 8.66
N PRO A 108 -5.90 5.97 8.00
CA PRO A 108 -6.37 6.22 6.64
C PRO A 108 -7.05 7.58 6.50
N THR A 109 -6.72 8.31 5.43
CA THR A 109 -7.32 9.60 5.08
C THR A 109 -7.78 9.63 3.62
N GLU A 110 -8.78 10.44 3.30
CA GLU A 110 -9.21 10.67 1.93
C GLU A 110 -8.20 11.59 1.20
N PHE A 111 -7.84 11.25 -0.04
CA PHE A 111 -6.91 12.06 -0.81
C PHE A 111 -7.54 13.40 -1.21
N GLY A 112 -6.79 14.49 -1.05
CA GLY A 112 -7.26 15.84 -1.38
C GLY A 112 -8.23 16.45 -0.36
N ALA A 113 -8.56 15.74 0.72
CA ALA A 113 -9.38 16.23 1.81
C ALA A 113 -8.51 16.45 3.07
N PRO A 114 -8.24 17.70 3.48
CA PRO A 114 -7.48 17.97 4.70
C PRO A 114 -8.19 17.42 5.95
N ASP A 115 -7.46 16.67 6.78
CA ASP A 115 -7.90 16.26 8.13
C ASP A 115 -6.84 16.73 9.15
N PRO A 116 -7.06 17.86 9.86
CA PRO A 116 -6.10 18.41 10.82
C PRO A 116 -5.98 17.57 12.10
N GLU A 117 -6.90 16.63 12.33
CA GLU A 117 -6.87 15.73 13.49
C GLU A 117 -6.08 14.44 13.20
N VAL A 118 -5.44 14.34 12.02
CA VAL A 118 -4.55 13.22 11.66
C VAL A 118 -3.15 13.76 11.50
N ALA A 119 -2.23 13.25 12.31
CA ALA A 119 -0.81 13.47 12.09
C ALA A 119 -0.42 12.88 10.72
N GLN A 120 0.15 13.72 9.86
CA GLN A 120 0.58 13.35 8.51
C GLN A 120 1.91 14.04 8.21
N VAL A 121 2.80 13.31 7.55
CA VAL A 121 4.09 13.82 7.07
C VAL A 121 4.30 13.32 5.64
N PHE A 122 4.97 14.15 4.85
CA PHE A 122 5.16 13.92 3.43
C PHE A 122 6.60 14.27 3.07
N GLU A 123 7.20 13.46 2.21
CA GLU A 123 8.46 13.77 1.53
C GLU A 123 8.32 13.49 0.04
N ALA A 124 9.00 14.30 -0.77
CA ALA A 124 9.08 14.12 -2.22
C ALA A 124 10.47 13.63 -2.62
N TYR A 125 10.49 12.78 -3.63
CA TYR A 125 11.71 12.21 -4.19
C TYR A 125 11.63 12.20 -5.71
N ARG A 126 12.74 12.49 -6.37
CA ARG A 126 12.94 12.18 -7.78
C ARG A 126 13.52 10.78 -7.91
N PRO A 127 12.91 9.89 -8.70
CA PRO A 127 13.59 8.67 -9.13
C PRO A 127 14.83 9.04 -9.95
N ALA A 128 15.98 8.46 -9.59
CA ALA A 128 17.24 8.68 -10.28
C ALA A 128 17.98 7.36 -10.49
N GLU A 129 18.78 7.29 -11.55
CA GLU A 129 19.75 6.21 -11.76
C GLU A 129 21.13 6.70 -11.35
N THR A 130 21.78 5.97 -10.46
CA THR A 130 23.12 6.27 -9.95
C THR A 130 24.10 5.15 -10.31
N ASP A 131 25.39 5.34 -10.05
CA ASP A 131 26.40 4.27 -10.23
C ASP A 131 26.13 3.04 -9.34
N ALA A 132 25.35 3.20 -8.26
CA ALA A 132 24.95 2.12 -7.35
C ALA A 132 23.58 1.49 -7.71
N GLY A 133 22.91 1.98 -8.77
CA GLY A 133 21.58 1.58 -9.20
C GLY A 133 20.52 2.67 -8.97
N ALA A 134 19.25 2.29 -9.11
CA ALA A 134 18.13 3.18 -8.89
C ALA A 134 18.09 3.70 -7.45
N ALA A 135 17.81 5.00 -7.29
CA ALA A 135 17.74 5.68 -6.00
C ALA A 135 16.56 6.67 -5.94
N CYS A 136 16.20 7.05 -4.71
CA CYS A 136 15.28 8.15 -4.43
C CYS A 136 16.09 9.40 -4.04
N GLU A 137 16.20 10.38 -4.93
CA GLU A 137 16.81 11.67 -4.61
C GLU A 137 15.78 12.57 -3.93
N TRP A 138 16.03 13.02 -2.70
CA TRP A 138 15.14 13.94 -2.01
C TRP A 138 14.92 15.23 -2.82
N GLU A 139 13.66 15.67 -2.91
CA GLU A 139 13.24 16.87 -3.62
C GLU A 139 12.40 17.74 -2.67
N ALA A 140 12.74 19.03 -2.60
CA ALA A 140 12.02 19.96 -1.74
C ALA A 140 10.61 20.25 -2.27
N PHE A 141 9.65 20.44 -1.37
CA PHE A 141 8.28 20.88 -1.70
C PHE A 141 8.14 22.38 -1.92
#